data_AF-A0A3Q2DV59-F1
#
_entry.id   AF-A0A3Q2DV59-F1
#
_cell.length_a   1.000
_cell.length_b   1.000
_cell.length_c   1.000
_cell.angle_alpha   90.00
_cell.angle_beta   90.00
_cell.angle_gamma   90.00
#
_symmetry.space_group_name_H-M   'P 1'
#
loop_
_entity.id
_entity.type
_entity.pdbx_description
1 polymer ?
#
loop_
_entity_poly.entity_id
_entity_poly.type
_entity_poly.pdbx_seq_one_letter_code
_entity_poly.pdbx_strand_id
1 'polypeptide(L)'
;FIEENFGTRCIPCETGTFMNEPNGLTRCFSCFSCDPGSGLSIKQNCTSISDTVCDVIHGYFCKSWTDSAGCSKAAKHSACKPGQRIKLPGTSRDDTVCENCEEGTFSPDGRNCILWTHRHWRS
;
A
#
# COMPACT_ATOMS: atom_id res chain seq x y z
N PHE A 1 -3.19 -58.70 7.97
CA PHE A 1 -3.82 -57.44 8.39
C PHE A 1 -3.70 -56.48 7.23
N ILE A 2 -4.79 -56.24 6.49
CA ILE A 2 -4.83 -55.15 5.51
C ILE A 2 -5.21 -53.92 6.32
N GLU A 3 -4.27 -52.99 6.52
CA GLU A 3 -4.62 -51.63 6.93
C GLU A 3 -5.34 -50.98 5.74
N GLU A 4 -6.67 -51.01 5.74
CA GLU A 4 -7.42 -50.10 4.88
C GLU A 4 -7.20 -48.68 5.39
N ASN A 5 -6.28 -47.96 4.74
CA ASN A 5 -6.13 -46.54 4.95
C ASN A 5 -7.34 -45.82 4.31
N PHE A 6 -8.40 -45.60 5.08
CA PHE A 6 -9.49 -44.67 4.74
C PHE A 6 -8.96 -43.23 4.83
N GLY A 7 -8.02 -42.88 3.96
CA GLY A 7 -7.44 -41.55 3.88
C GLY A 7 -8.49 -40.53 3.44
N THR A 8 -8.40 -39.33 4.00
CA THR A 8 -9.24 -38.20 3.60
C THR A 8 -8.84 -37.73 2.20
N ARG A 9 -9.80 -37.66 1.26
CA ARG A 9 -9.54 -37.16 -0.09
C ARG A 9 -9.68 -35.63 -0.14
N CYS A 10 -8.56 -34.94 -0.32
CA CYS A 10 -8.53 -33.49 -0.50
C CYS A 10 -8.56 -33.12 -1.98
N ILE A 11 -9.14 -31.96 -2.29
CA ILE A 11 -9.09 -31.34 -3.61
C ILE A 11 -8.33 -30.02 -3.53
N PRO A 12 -7.63 -29.59 -4.60
CA PRO A 12 -7.00 -28.27 -4.64
C PRO A 12 -8.03 -27.14 -4.52
N CYS A 13 -7.60 -26.02 -3.95
CA CYS A 13 -8.42 -24.80 -3.91
C CYS A 13 -8.69 -24.25 -5.31
N GLU A 14 -9.91 -23.77 -5.53
CA GLU A 14 -10.32 -23.13 -6.77
C GLU A 14 -9.63 -21.76 -6.95
N THR A 15 -9.56 -21.28 -8.20
CA THR A 15 -8.99 -19.97 -8.51
C THR A 15 -9.70 -18.86 -7.72
N GLY A 16 -8.91 -17.99 -7.07
CA GLY A 16 -9.45 -16.95 -6.18
C GLY A 16 -9.63 -17.41 -4.74
N THR A 17 -9.20 -18.63 -4.40
CA THR A 17 -9.13 -19.13 -3.02
C THR A 17 -7.79 -19.79 -2.70
N PHE A 18 -7.44 -19.85 -1.41
CA PHE A 18 -6.19 -20.43 -0.92
C PHE A 18 -6.38 -21.19 0.39
N MET A 19 -5.42 -22.07 0.70
CA MET A 19 -5.31 -22.75 1.99
C MET A 19 -3.85 -22.89 2.39
N ASN A 20 -3.43 -22.16 3.42
CA ASN A 20 -2.02 -22.08 3.84
C ASN A 20 -1.55 -23.25 4.71
N GLU A 21 -2.47 -23.99 5.33
CA GLU A 21 -2.15 -25.08 6.24
C GLU A 21 -2.96 -26.34 5.90
N PRO A 22 -2.40 -27.55 6.07
CA PRO A 22 -3.18 -28.79 5.99
C PRO A 22 -4.30 -28.81 7.03
N ASN A 23 -5.54 -29.03 6.60
CA ASN A 23 -6.69 -29.07 7.50
C ASN A 23 -7.85 -29.90 6.92
N GLY A 24 -8.93 -30.03 7.68
CA GLY A 24 -10.15 -30.74 7.30
C GLY A 24 -11.31 -29.84 6.86
N LEU A 25 -11.04 -28.58 6.49
CA LEU A 25 -12.09 -27.67 6.02
C LEU A 25 -12.60 -28.11 4.64
N THR A 26 -13.90 -27.92 4.43
CA THR A 26 -14.56 -28.22 3.15
C THR A 26 -14.51 -27.07 2.16
N ARG A 27 -13.99 -25.91 2.56
CA ARG A 27 -13.88 -24.69 1.75
C ARG A 27 -12.55 -23.98 2.02
N CYS A 28 -12.00 -23.39 0.98
CA CYS A 28 -10.78 -22.58 1.05
C CYS A 28 -11.09 -21.11 1.42
N PHE A 29 -10.07 -20.38 1.87
CA PHE A 29 -10.19 -18.95 2.16
C PHE A 29 -10.18 -18.13 0.88
N SER A 30 -11.01 -17.09 0.80
CA SER A 30 -10.99 -16.17 -0.33
C SER A 30 -9.72 -15.34 -0.32
N CYS A 31 -9.12 -15.15 -1.50
CA CYS A 31 -7.94 -14.30 -1.64
C CYS A 31 -8.30 -12.83 -1.37
N PHE A 32 -7.37 -12.11 -0.75
CA PHE A 32 -7.47 -10.67 -0.57
C PHE A 32 -7.38 -9.94 -1.92
N SER A 33 -8.11 -8.83 -2.06
CA SER A 33 -8.14 -8.01 -3.26
C SER A 33 -7.42 -6.69 -3.03
N CYS A 34 -6.35 -6.44 -3.80
CA CYS A 34 -5.65 -5.16 -3.79
C CYS A 34 -6.39 -4.19 -4.72
N ASP A 35 -7.26 -3.35 -4.17
CA ASP A 35 -8.00 -2.34 -4.95
C ASP A 35 -7.11 -1.14 -5.32
N PRO A 36 -6.87 -0.88 -6.62
CA PRO A 36 -6.13 0.31 -7.06
C PRO A 36 -6.80 1.63 -6.69
N GLY A 37 -8.13 1.66 -6.57
CA GLY A 37 -8.89 2.83 -6.13
C GLY A 37 -8.56 3.24 -4.69
N SER A 38 -8.19 2.26 -3.88
CA SER A 38 -7.74 2.42 -2.50
C SER A 38 -6.22 2.64 -2.37
N GLY A 39 -5.48 2.74 -3.49
CA GLY A 39 -4.04 2.96 -3.50
C GLY A 39 -3.19 1.70 -3.31
N LEU A 40 -3.78 0.52 -3.51
CA LEU A 40 -3.09 -0.76 -3.36
C LEU A 40 -2.82 -1.41 -4.72
N SER A 41 -1.70 -2.11 -4.83
CA SER A 41 -1.32 -2.89 -6.01
C SER A 41 -0.91 -4.30 -5.60
N ILE A 42 -1.13 -5.27 -6.48
CA ILE A 42 -0.69 -6.65 -6.24
C ILE A 42 0.83 -6.71 -6.28
N LYS A 43 1.44 -7.13 -5.17
CA LYS A 43 2.87 -7.46 -5.08
C LYS A 43 3.12 -8.92 -5.42
N GLN A 44 2.28 -9.78 -4.85
CA GLN A 44 2.30 -11.22 -5.08
C GLN A 44 0.87 -11.69 -5.32
N ASN A 45 0.67 -12.43 -6.40
CA ASN A 45 -0.63 -13.01 -6.72
C ASN A 45 -0.98 -14.13 -5.73
N CYS A 46 -2.28 -14.28 -5.48
CA CYS A 46 -2.81 -15.42 -4.75
C CYS A 46 -2.49 -16.73 -5.46
N THR A 47 -2.25 -17.78 -4.68
CA THR A 47 -2.09 -19.16 -5.14
C THR A 47 -3.02 -20.08 -4.36
N SER A 48 -3.12 -21.36 -4.72
CA SER A 48 -3.93 -22.30 -3.95
C SER A 48 -3.44 -22.50 -2.50
N ILE A 49 -2.23 -22.04 -2.17
CA ILE A 49 -1.61 -22.20 -0.83
C ILE A 49 -1.21 -20.90 -0.15
N SER A 50 -1.36 -19.75 -0.82
CA SER A 50 -0.94 -18.46 -0.28
C SER A 50 -1.89 -17.35 -0.70
N ASP A 51 -2.17 -16.42 0.21
CA ASP A 51 -2.98 -15.26 -0.08
C ASP A 51 -2.26 -14.26 -1.03
N THR A 52 -3.01 -13.30 -1.56
CA THR A 52 -2.48 -12.12 -2.23
C THR A 52 -1.70 -11.25 -1.23
N VAL A 53 -0.52 -10.78 -1.63
CA VAL A 53 0.22 -9.75 -0.89
C VAL A 53 0.11 -8.44 -1.64
N CYS A 54 -0.33 -7.38 -0.94
CA CYS A 54 -0.46 -6.05 -1.53
C CYS A 54 0.73 -5.15 -1.20
N ASP A 55 1.08 -4.29 -2.15
CA ASP A 55 1.94 -3.12 -1.95
C ASP A 55 1.15 -1.83 -2.21
N VAL A 56 1.83 -0.70 -2.05
CA VAL A 56 1.24 0.64 -2.20
C VAL A 56 1.60 1.25 -3.56
N ILE A 57 0.62 1.88 -4.20
CA ILE A 57 0.81 2.63 -5.45
C ILE A 57 1.54 3.96 -5.17
N HIS A 58 2.31 4.46 -6.14
CA HIS A 58 2.94 5.78 -6.05
C HIS A 58 1.95 6.90 -5.69
N GLY A 59 2.36 7.76 -4.76
CA GLY A 59 1.54 8.84 -4.21
C GLY A 59 0.64 8.43 -3.05
N TYR A 60 0.79 7.20 -2.55
CA TYR A 60 0.14 6.69 -1.36
C TYR A 60 1.18 6.16 -0.36
N PHE A 61 0.79 6.04 0.90
CA PHE A 61 1.54 5.38 1.97
C PHE A 61 0.66 4.36 2.69
N CYS A 62 1.28 3.33 3.26
CA CYS A 62 0.59 2.29 3.98
C CYS A 62 0.26 2.72 5.42
N LYS A 63 -1.00 2.58 5.81
CA LYS A 63 -1.46 2.79 7.20
C LYS A 63 -1.48 1.52 8.03
N SER A 64 -1.62 0.36 7.40
CA SER A 64 -1.68 -0.92 8.09
C SER A 64 -0.90 -1.96 7.30
N TRP A 65 0.29 -2.27 7.82
CA TRP A 65 1.19 -3.26 7.23
C TRP A 65 1.29 -4.51 8.09
N THR A 66 1.36 -5.66 7.42
CA THR A 66 1.69 -6.95 8.02
C THR A 66 2.67 -7.68 7.11
N ASP A 67 3.56 -8.50 7.66
CA ASP A 67 4.54 -9.21 6.85
C ASP A 67 3.92 -10.34 6.01
N SER A 68 2.78 -10.87 6.43
CA SER A 68 2.06 -11.95 5.75
C SER A 68 1.14 -11.47 4.62
N ALA A 69 0.48 -10.32 4.76
CA ALA A 69 -0.47 -9.79 3.75
C ALA A 69 0.01 -8.50 3.07
N GLY A 70 1.12 -7.92 3.51
CA GLY A 70 1.62 -6.64 3.03
C GLY A 70 0.76 -5.47 3.52
N CYS A 71 0.46 -4.51 2.63
CA CYS A 71 -0.36 -3.36 2.96
C CYS A 71 -1.87 -3.64 2.82
N SER A 72 -2.62 -3.60 3.92
CA SER A 72 -4.07 -3.81 3.89
C SER A 72 -4.87 -2.51 3.69
N LYS A 73 -4.28 -1.37 4.06
CA LYS A 73 -4.91 -0.04 3.94
C LYS A 73 -3.86 0.99 3.55
N ALA A 74 -4.09 1.66 2.42
CA ALA A 74 -3.27 2.78 1.98
C ALA A 74 -4.05 4.10 2.07
N ALA A 75 -3.31 5.20 2.12
CA ALA A 75 -3.85 6.54 2.06
C ALA A 75 -2.98 7.39 1.14
N LYS A 76 -3.61 8.33 0.43
CA LYS A 76 -2.89 9.24 -0.45
C LYS A 76 -1.98 10.15 0.38
N HIS A 77 -0.79 10.45 -0.15
CA HIS A 77 0.12 11.40 0.46
C HIS A 77 -0.54 12.78 0.60
N SER A 78 -0.31 13.41 1.75
CA SER A 78 -0.75 14.77 2.05
C SER A 78 -0.10 15.76 1.11
N ALA A 79 -0.91 16.68 0.58
CA ALA A 79 -0.43 17.83 -0.16
C ALA A 79 -0.12 18.97 0.82
N CYS A 80 1.08 19.53 0.73
CA CYS A 80 1.43 20.71 1.49
C CYS A 80 0.66 21.93 0.97
N LYS A 81 0.26 22.81 1.88
CA LYS A 81 -0.53 23.99 1.55
C LYS A 81 0.36 25.12 0.99
N PRO A 82 -0.22 26.11 0.29
CA PRO A 82 0.49 27.34 0.00
C PRO A 82 1.07 27.96 1.28
N GLY A 83 2.29 28.48 1.19
CA GLY A 83 3.08 28.93 2.35
C GLY A 83 3.86 27.83 3.07
N GLN A 84 3.75 26.57 2.63
CA GLN A 84 4.54 25.44 3.14
C GLN A 84 5.43 24.85 2.05
N ARG A 85 6.45 24.10 2.45
CA ARG A 85 7.29 23.28 1.57
C ARG A 85 7.24 21.82 1.97
N ILE A 86 7.62 20.97 1.05
CA ILE A 86 7.93 19.57 1.36
C ILE A 86 9.25 19.55 2.13
N LYS A 87 9.20 19.13 3.40
CA LYS A 87 10.39 18.88 4.22
C LYS A 87 10.93 17.49 3.97
N LEU A 88 10.05 16.49 4.01
CA LEU A 88 10.37 15.11 3.66
C LEU A 88 9.33 14.61 2.65
N PRO A 89 9.77 14.05 1.51
CA PRO A 89 8.84 13.43 0.57
C PRO A 89 8.20 12.18 1.20
N GLY A 90 6.93 11.94 0.87
CA GLY A 90 6.25 10.71 1.28
C GLY A 90 6.91 9.46 0.69
N THR A 91 6.86 8.37 1.45
CA THR A 91 7.36 7.04 1.06
C THR A 91 6.19 6.06 0.98
N SER A 92 6.45 4.79 0.64
CA SER A 92 5.40 3.76 0.72
C SER A 92 4.92 3.49 2.15
N ARG A 93 5.64 3.98 3.18
CA ARG A 93 5.34 3.78 4.60
C ARG A 93 4.96 5.05 5.34
N ASP A 94 5.48 6.18 4.88
CA ASP A 94 5.36 7.45 5.56
C ASP A 94 4.69 8.49 4.68
N ASP A 95 3.90 9.36 5.31
CA ASP A 95 3.29 10.49 4.64
C ASP A 95 4.31 11.59 4.35
N THR A 96 3.98 12.48 3.42
CA THR A 96 4.73 13.71 3.16
C THR A 96 4.72 14.59 4.42
N VAL A 97 5.90 15.05 4.83
CA VAL A 97 6.04 16.00 5.94
C VAL A 97 6.16 17.41 5.37
N CYS A 98 5.26 18.29 5.78
CA CYS A 98 5.23 19.69 5.37
C CYS A 98 5.83 20.59 6.46
N GLU A 99 6.49 21.66 6.04
CA GLU A 99 7.04 22.69 6.92
C GLU A 99 6.68 24.08 6.40
N ASN A 100 6.44 25.04 7.30
CA ASN A 100 6.15 26.41 6.89
C ASN A 100 7.39 27.07 6.28
N CYS A 101 7.17 27.94 5.29
CA CYS A 101 8.24 28.77 4.75
C CYS A 101 8.73 29.78 5.79
N GLU A 102 10.04 30.03 5.78
CA GLU A 102 10.66 31.06 6.62
C GLU A 102 10.25 32.46 6.16
N GLU A 103 10.35 33.42 7.07
CA GLU A 103 10.02 34.81 6.80
C GLU A 103 10.82 35.34 5.59
N GLY A 104 10.13 36.04 4.68
CA GLY A 104 10.71 36.49 3.41
C GLY A 104 10.63 35.48 2.24
N THR A 105 10.17 34.25 2.49
CA THR A 105 9.92 33.24 1.45
C THR A 105 8.44 32.81 1.38
N PHE A 106 8.00 32.28 0.24
CA PHE A 106 6.65 31.72 0.08
C PHE A 106 6.65 30.63 -0.97
N SER A 107 5.79 29.62 -0.77
CA SER A 107 5.54 28.57 -1.75
C SER A 107 4.11 28.67 -2.26
N PRO A 108 3.88 28.94 -3.57
CA PRO A 108 2.53 28.99 -4.12
C PRO A 108 1.89 27.61 -4.27
N ASP A 109 2.70 26.57 -4.47
CA ASP A 109 2.27 25.20 -4.80
C ASP A 109 2.54 24.19 -3.68
N GLY A 110 3.09 24.64 -2.55
CA GLY A 110 3.37 23.79 -1.39
C GLY A 110 4.66 22.96 -1.53
N ARG A 111 5.45 23.14 -2.60
CA ARG A 111 6.61 22.28 -2.88
C ARG A 111 7.89 22.87 -2.34
N ASN A 112 8.24 24.06 -2.82
CA ASN A 112 9.48 24.76 -2.48
C ASN A 112 9.18 26.22 -2.10
N CYS A 113 9.88 26.73 -1.10
CA CYS A 113 9.83 28.13 -0.74
C CYS A 113 10.73 28.93 -1.69
N ILE A 114 10.20 30.02 -2.24
CA ILE A 114 10.96 30.96 -3.07
C ILE A 114 10.93 32.34 -2.43
N LEU A 115 12.01 33.12 -2.56
CA LEU A 115 12.03 34.50 -2.08
C LEU A 115 11.00 35.32 -2.86
N TRP A 116 10.25 36.17 -2.15
CA TRP A 116 9.25 37.04 -2.76
C TRP A 116 9.85 37.99 -3.80
N THR A 117 11.12 38.36 -3.62
CA THR A 117 11.86 39.30 -4.48
C THR A 117 12.24 38.73 -5.85
N HIS A 118 12.12 37.42 -6.09
CA HIS A 118 12.43 36.82 -7.41
C HIS A 118 11.27 36.91 -8.43
N ARG A 119 10.17 37.59 -8.13
CA ARG A 119 9.10 37.86 -9.10
C ARG A 119 9.25 39.17 -9.91
N HIS A 120 10.40 39.84 -9.86
CA HIS A 120 10.66 41.01 -10.71
C HIS A 120 12.08 41.03 -11.31
N TRP A 121 12.46 40.03 -12.11
CA TRP A 121 13.32 40.25 -13.30
C TRP A 121 13.33 39.03 -14.24
N ARG A 122 12.22 38.76 -14.92
CA ARG A 122 12.27 38.16 -16.26
C ARG A 122 11.45 39.06 -17.16
N SER A 123 12.20 39.83 -17.95
CA SER A 123 11.77 40.72 -19.03
C SER A 123 10.84 40.04 -20.02
#